data_AF-A0A518JZ93-F1
#
_entry.id   AF-A0A518JZ93-F1
#
_cell.length_a   1.000
_cell.length_b   1.000
_cell.length_c   1.000
_cell.angle_alpha   90.00
_cell.angle_beta   90.00
_cell.angle_gamma   90.00
#
_symmetry.space_group_name_H-M   'P 1'
#
loop_
_entity.id
_entity.type
_entity.pdbx_description
1 polymer ?
#
loop_
_entity_poly.entity_id
_entity_poly.type
_entity_poly.pdbx_seq_one_letter_code
_entity_poly.pdbx_strand_id
1 'polypeptide(L)'
;MSDSEEYIPLSERLQQDVWHDNFVPKYSALASAKPSKLVLIGVWLIFAPMALLSLIPPVLWILSGATDEERAIVLILVFMLASVILYAQTKRYRIAKLHPDTEDEDTGP
;
A
#
# COMPACT_ATOMS: atom_id res chain seq x y z
N MET A 1 11.85 -43.12 26.62
CA MET A 1 12.50 -41.91 26.11
C MET A 1 11.98 -40.78 26.96
N SER A 2 12.86 -40.09 27.67
CA SER A 2 12.48 -39.00 28.58
C SER A 2 12.26 -37.74 27.76
N ASP A 3 11.02 -37.27 27.69
CA ASP A 3 10.68 -35.94 27.19
C ASP A 3 11.23 -34.92 28.19
N SER A 4 12.46 -34.50 27.99
CA SER A 4 13.04 -33.36 28.68
C SER A 4 12.46 -32.10 28.03
N GLU A 5 11.31 -31.64 28.53
CA GLU A 5 10.82 -30.30 28.22
C GLU A 5 11.90 -29.29 28.63
N GLU A 6 12.47 -28.60 27.65
CA GLU A 6 13.50 -27.59 27.84
C GLU A 6 12.95 -26.47 28.73
N TYR A 7 13.55 -26.30 29.93
CA TYR A 7 13.13 -25.27 30.87
C TYR A 7 13.50 -23.89 30.32
N ILE A 8 12.50 -23.18 29.79
CA ILE A 8 12.64 -21.78 29.39
C ILE A 8 12.54 -20.91 30.66
N PRO A 9 13.56 -20.12 31.00
CA PRO A 9 13.57 -19.30 32.21
C PRO A 9 12.42 -18.28 32.21
N LEU A 10 11.82 -18.09 33.40
CA LEU A 10 10.68 -17.18 33.62
C LEU A 10 10.94 -15.76 33.11
N SER A 11 12.18 -15.28 33.15
CA SER A 11 12.57 -13.96 32.65
C SER A 11 12.42 -13.80 31.14
N GLU A 12 12.67 -14.87 30.36
CA GLU A 12 12.47 -14.86 28.90
C GLU A 12 10.98 -14.90 28.56
N ARG A 13 10.19 -15.69 29.31
CA ARG A 13 8.72 -15.70 29.17
C ARG A 13 8.10 -14.35 29.50
N LEU A 14 8.55 -13.71 30.59
CA LEU A 14 8.05 -12.39 31.01
C LEU A 14 8.42 -11.29 30.02
N GLN A 15 9.63 -11.34 29.45
CA GLN A 15 10.04 -10.39 28.42
C GLN A 15 9.25 -10.62 27.13
N GLN A 16 8.99 -11.86 26.73
CA GLN A 16 8.22 -12.14 25.53
C GLN A 16 6.75 -11.72 25.69
N ASP A 17 6.10 -12.04 26.80
CA ASP A 17 4.71 -11.64 27.07
C ASP A 17 4.59 -10.11 27.20
N VAL A 18 5.46 -9.46 27.98
CA VAL A 18 5.39 -8.01 28.16
C VAL A 18 5.71 -7.26 26.86
N TRP A 19 6.64 -7.76 26.06
CA TRP A 19 6.99 -7.11 24.80
C TRP A 19 5.90 -7.32 23.74
N HIS A 20 5.32 -8.52 23.66
CA HIS A 20 4.24 -8.84 22.74
C HIS A 20 2.93 -8.11 23.12
N ASP A 21 2.59 -8.01 24.41
CA ASP A 21 1.37 -7.35 24.87
C ASP A 21 1.47 -5.82 24.89
N ASN A 22 2.64 -5.24 25.21
CA ASN A 22 2.79 -3.77 25.24
C ASN A 22 3.20 -3.14 23.90
N PHE A 23 3.96 -3.83 23.04
CA PHE A 23 4.50 -3.20 21.81
C PHE A 23 3.78 -3.60 20.52
N VAL A 24 3.01 -4.69 20.49
CA VAL A 24 2.35 -5.14 19.25
C VAL A 24 1.09 -4.33 18.89
N PRO A 25 0.21 -3.86 19.81
CA PRO A 25 -1.03 -3.21 19.38
C PRO A 25 -1.00 -1.66 19.39
N LYS A 26 -0.18 -1.02 20.23
CA LYS A 26 -0.35 0.42 20.55
C LYS A 26 0.50 1.39 19.73
N TYR A 27 1.63 0.95 19.18
CA TYR A 27 2.56 1.84 18.48
C TYR A 27 2.53 1.72 16.96
N SER A 28 1.81 0.73 16.43
CA SER A 28 1.74 0.52 14.99
C SER A 28 0.36 0.87 14.46
N ALA A 29 0.04 2.16 14.48
CA ALA A 29 -1.09 2.71 13.74
C ALA A 29 -1.02 2.39 12.24
N LEU A 30 0.17 2.06 11.72
CA LEU A 30 0.35 1.47 10.40
C LEU A 30 0.10 -0.05 10.37
N ALA A 31 0.53 -0.85 11.36
CA ALA A 31 0.25 -2.30 11.33
C ALA A 31 -1.20 -2.65 11.64
N SER A 32 -1.96 -1.80 12.34
CA SER A 32 -3.41 -1.99 12.49
C SER A 32 -4.21 -1.52 11.27
N ALA A 33 -3.58 -0.82 10.32
CA ALA A 33 -4.24 -0.41 9.09
C ALA A 33 -4.28 -1.59 8.12
N LYS A 34 -5.44 -1.82 7.49
CA LYS A 34 -5.58 -2.84 6.44
C LYS A 34 -4.46 -2.67 5.40
N PRO A 35 -3.66 -3.70 5.09
CA PRO A 35 -2.53 -3.60 4.15
C PRO A 35 -2.93 -3.01 2.79
N SER A 36 -4.16 -3.29 2.34
CA SER A 36 -4.76 -2.72 1.12
C SER A 36 -4.86 -1.19 1.13
N LYS A 37 -5.09 -0.58 2.30
CA LYS A 37 -5.15 0.89 2.46
C LYS A 37 -3.76 1.51 2.40
N LEU A 38 -2.75 0.87 3.01
CA LEU A 38 -1.36 1.32 2.96
C LEU A 38 -0.81 1.27 1.53
N VAL A 39 -1.06 0.17 0.82
CA VAL A 39 -0.67 0.03 -0.59
C VAL A 39 -1.34 1.11 -1.45
N LEU A 40 -2.64 1.37 -1.25
CA LEU A 40 -3.33 2.43 -1.99
C LEU A 40 -2.70 3.80 -1.74
N ILE A 41 -2.41 4.15 -0.49
CA ILE A 41 -1.80 5.44 -0.14
C ILE A 41 -0.40 5.56 -0.75
N GLY A 42 0.41 4.50 -0.67
CA GLY A 42 1.75 4.46 -1.27
C GLY A 42 1.71 4.66 -2.79
N VAL A 43 0.79 3.96 -3.47
CA VAL A 43 0.60 4.13 -4.92
C VAL A 43 0.16 5.55 -5.26
N TRP A 44 -0.79 6.12 -4.51
CA TRP A 44 -1.25 7.49 -4.74
C TRP A 44 -0.14 8.53 -4.54
N LEU A 45 0.71 8.36 -3.52
CA LEU A 45 1.84 9.26 -3.26
C LEU A 45 2.88 9.28 -4.39
N ILE A 46 3.06 8.17 -5.10
CA ILE A 46 4.06 8.06 -6.18
C ILE A 46 3.46 8.48 -7.53
N PHE A 47 2.30 7.92 -7.86
CA PHE A 47 1.75 8.02 -9.21
C PHE A 47 0.88 9.27 -9.42
N ALA A 48 0.27 9.83 -8.38
CA ALA A 48 -0.52 11.06 -8.54
C ALA A 48 0.37 12.28 -8.90
N PRO A 49 1.52 12.52 -8.25
CA PRO A 49 2.45 13.57 -8.69
C PRO A 49 3.00 13.30 -10.09
N MET A 50 3.33 12.05 -10.41
CA MET A 50 3.82 11.70 -11.75
C MET A 50 2.79 12.02 -12.84
N ALA A 51 1.52 11.67 -12.61
CA ALA A 51 0.43 12.00 -13.52
C ALA A 51 0.26 13.52 -13.67
N LEU A 52 0.20 14.27 -12.55
CA LEU A 52 0.04 15.72 -12.61
C LEU A 52 1.21 16.42 -13.30
N LEU A 53 2.45 16.06 -12.95
CA LEU A 53 3.66 16.65 -13.53
C LEU A 53 3.81 16.31 -15.01
N SER A 54 3.34 15.15 -15.46
CA SER A 54 3.40 14.78 -16.89
C SER A 54 2.52 15.67 -17.79
N LEU A 55 1.49 16.32 -17.25
CA LEU A 55 0.61 17.23 -17.98
C LEU A 55 1.13 18.67 -18.06
N ILE A 56 2.04 19.08 -17.18
CA ILE A 56 2.53 20.48 -17.13
C ILE A 56 3.33 20.85 -18.40
N PRO A 57 4.33 20.07 -18.84
CA PRO A 57 5.11 20.42 -20.04
C PRO A 57 4.28 20.56 -21.32
N PRO A 58 3.36 19.63 -21.69
CA PRO A 58 2.59 19.78 -22.92
C PRO A 58 1.65 20.99 -22.87
N VAL A 59 1.08 21.33 -21.71
CA VAL A 59 0.28 22.55 -21.55
C VAL A 59 1.12 23.81 -21.79
N LEU A 60 2.33 23.86 -21.24
CA LEU A 60 3.24 24.99 -21.44
C LEU A 60 3.72 25.10 -22.89
N TRP A 61 3.97 23.98 -23.57
CA TRP A 61 4.36 23.97 -25.00
C TRP A 61 3.25 24.44 -25.93
N ILE A 62 2.01 24.03 -25.68
CA ILE A 62 0.84 24.52 -26.43
C ILE A 62 0.72 26.04 -26.28
N LEU A 63 0.95 26.57 -25.08
CA LEU A 63 0.91 28.01 -24.81
C LEU A 63 2.08 28.78 -25.44
N SER A 64 3.26 28.17 -25.55
CA SER A 64 4.45 28.80 -26.13
C SER A 64 4.60 28.60 -27.65
N GLY A 65 3.74 27.78 -28.26
CA GLY A 65 3.81 27.47 -29.69
C GLY A 65 4.99 26.58 -30.09
N ALA A 66 5.59 25.85 -29.14
CA ALA A 66 6.71 24.95 -29.38
C ALA A 66 6.24 23.62 -29.99
N THR A 67 6.91 23.15 -31.05
CA THR A 67 6.57 21.91 -31.77
C THR A 67 7.50 20.77 -31.36
N ASP A 68 7.31 20.23 -30.15
CA ASP A 68 7.97 19.01 -29.65
C ASP A 68 6.96 17.85 -29.54
N GLU A 69 6.42 17.44 -30.69
CA GLU A 69 5.32 16.46 -30.78
C GLU A 69 5.68 15.09 -30.20
N GLU A 70 6.91 14.60 -30.45
CA GLU A 70 7.37 13.30 -29.94
C GLU A 70 7.39 13.24 -28.42
N ARG A 71 7.85 14.32 -27.76
CA ARG A 71 7.88 14.41 -26.30
C ARG A 71 6.47 14.51 -25.72
N ALA A 72 5.57 15.20 -26.41
CA ALA A 72 4.17 15.27 -25.99
C ALA A 72 3.51 13.88 -26.00
N ILE A 73 3.76 13.07 -27.03
CA ILE A 73 3.26 11.69 -27.11
C ILE A 73 3.78 10.85 -25.94
N VAL A 74 5.08 10.92 -25.63
CA VAL A 74 5.68 10.18 -24.50
C VAL A 74 5.04 10.59 -23.18
N LEU A 75 4.86 11.90 -22.93
CA LEU A 75 4.26 12.39 -21.68
C LEU A 75 2.79 11.97 -21.54
N ILE A 76 2.03 11.97 -22.64
CA ILE A 76 0.65 11.46 -22.65
C ILE A 76 0.61 9.96 -22.34
N LEU A 77 1.54 9.16 -22.88
CA LEU A 77 1.64 7.74 -22.58
C LEU A 77 1.98 7.48 -21.10
N VAL A 78 2.91 8.26 -20.54
CA VAL A 78 3.25 8.20 -19.11
C VAL A 78 2.05 8.58 -18.24
N PHE A 79 1.32 9.64 -18.61
CA PHE A 79 0.09 10.04 -17.93
C PHE A 79 -0.96 8.93 -17.93
N MET A 80 -1.20 8.33 -19.10
CA MET A 80 -2.17 7.23 -19.26
C MET A 80 -1.76 6.02 -18.42
N LEU A 81 -0.48 5.65 -18.41
CA LEU A 81 0.04 4.54 -17.62
C LEU A 81 -0.14 4.80 -16.11
N ALA A 82 0.27 5.97 -15.63
CA ALA A 82 0.09 6.35 -14.22
C ALA A 82 -1.40 6.34 -13.82
N SER A 83 -2.28 6.85 -14.69
CA SER A 83 -3.73 6.86 -14.48
C SER A 83 -4.33 5.45 -14.42
N VAL A 84 -3.88 4.52 -15.28
CA VAL A 84 -4.30 3.12 -15.26
C VAL A 84 -3.87 2.43 -13.97
N ILE A 85 -2.65 2.67 -13.50
CA ILE A 85 -2.13 2.12 -12.24
C ILE A 85 -2.96 2.63 -11.06
N LEU A 86 -3.20 3.94 -10.98
CA LEU A 86 -4.04 4.55 -9.95
C LEU A 86 -5.47 3.98 -9.97
N TYR A 87 -6.06 3.85 -11.16
CA TYR A 87 -7.40 3.29 -11.33
C TYR A 87 -7.46 1.83 -10.89
N ALA A 88 -6.51 1.00 -11.32
CA ALA A 88 -6.47 -0.43 -10.98
C ALA A 88 -6.33 -0.64 -9.47
N GLN A 89 -5.45 0.11 -8.81
CA GLN A 89 -5.23 0.00 -7.36
C GLN A 89 -6.43 0.54 -6.57
N THR A 90 -7.05 1.64 -7.03
CA THR A 90 -8.28 2.17 -6.44
C THR A 90 -9.45 1.18 -6.58
N LYS A 91 -9.57 0.52 -7.74
CA LYS A 91 -10.58 -0.52 -7.99
C LYS A 91 -10.36 -1.74 -7.07
N ARG A 92 -9.11 -2.22 -6.95
CA ARG A 92 -8.75 -3.32 -6.04
C ARG A 92 -9.08 -3.00 -4.59
N TYR A 93 -8.72 -1.79 -4.13
CA TYR A 93 -9.09 -1.34 -2.79
C TYR A 93 -10.60 -1.28 -2.59
N ARG A 94 -11.35 -0.79 -3.59
CA ARG A 94 -12.82 -0.73 -3.51
C ARG A 94 -13.45 -2.11 -3.37
N ILE A 95 -12.96 -3.11 -4.11
CA ILE A 95 -13.42 -4.50 -4.02
C ILE A 95 -13.07 -5.10 -2.65
N ALA A 96 -11.83 -4.93 -2.17
CA ALA A 96 -11.41 -5.39 -0.84
C ALA A 96 -12.17 -4.69 0.31
N LYS A 97 -12.66 -3.47 0.09
CA LYS A 97 -13.52 -2.76 1.05
C LYS A 97 -14.98 -3.26 1.02
N LEU A 98 -15.45 -3.76 -0.13
CA LEU A 98 -16.82 -4.30 -0.31
C LEU A 98 -16.97 -5.74 0.20
N HIS A 99 -15.89 -6.52 0.27
CA HIS A 99 -15.84 -7.85 0.88
C HIS A 99 -14.92 -7.85 2.12
N PRO A 100 -15.30 -7.18 3.23
CA PRO A 100 -14.52 -7.23 4.46
C PRO A 100 -14.65 -8.56 5.23
N ASP A 101 -15.70 -9.37 4.98
CA ASP A 101 -16.14 -10.43 5.91
C ASP A 101 -16.10 -11.87 5.34
N THR A 102 -15.37 -12.12 4.25
CA THR A 102 -15.24 -13.49 3.70
C THR A 102 -14.05 -14.29 4.25
N GLU A 103 -13.33 -13.78 5.25
CA GLU A 103 -12.20 -14.49 5.87
C GLU A 103 -12.42 -14.89 7.35
N ASP A 104 -13.61 -14.69 7.92
CA ASP A 104 -13.90 -15.05 9.34
C ASP A 104 -14.82 -16.28 9.52
N GLU A 105 -15.22 -16.98 8.45
CA GLU A 105 -16.01 -18.22 8.53
C GLU A 105 -15.36 -19.37 7.75
N ASP A 106 -14.18 -19.85 8.16
CA ASP A 106 -13.76 -21.21 7.78
C ASP A 106 -12.69 -21.86 8.69
N THR A 107 -12.84 -21.76 10.01
CA THR A 107 -12.26 -22.77 10.93
C THR A 107 -13.16 -23.02 12.15
N GLY A 108 -14.13 -23.91 11.95
CA GLY A 108 -14.88 -24.63 12.97
C GLY A 108 -15.89 -25.51 12.24
N PRO A 109 -15.83 -26.85 12.35
CA PRO A 109 -15.87 -27.59 13.61
C PRO A 109 -14.60 -28.38 13.99
#